data_AF-A0A6L3F231-F1
#
_entry.id   AF-A0A6L3F231-F1
#
_cell.length_a   1.000
_cell.length_b   1.000
_cell.length_c   1.000
_cell.angle_alpha   90.00
_cell.angle_beta   90.00
_cell.angle_gamma   90.00
#
_symmetry.space_group_name_H-M   'P 1'
#
loop_
_entity.id
_entity.type
_entity.pdbx_description
1 polymer ?
#
loop_
_entity_poly.entity_id
_entity_poly.type
_entity_poly.pdbx_seq_one_letter_code
_entity_poly.pdbx_strand_id
1 'polypeptide(L)'
;MFRKPTPREALDLLEFQLEVGKDLHRGELFDSEAYLLWENTTREFLTSIFGTNSGNVVNFQPSNQTIAKRKGAPQLWWNEFGRSPLSEQLIILRSALEQIAIQFDPDETSQSERRLGKSSNTDTNFPIDANEALLAIDLLKMSKMVDDKFGFDELEGICFESGFDYDQAIGKIPKKDAAIRELIGFAKRRDKLADLLQTLIQLRPGTNWISELM
;
A
#
# COMPACT_ATOMS: atom_id res chain seq x y z
N MET A 1 -14.32 -19.96 1.34
CA MET A 1 -13.70 -19.55 2.62
C MET A 1 -12.43 -18.80 2.25
N PHE A 2 -12.37 -17.49 2.46
CA PHE A 2 -11.17 -16.71 2.12
C PHE A 2 -10.06 -17.06 3.12
N ARG A 3 -8.85 -17.31 2.62
CA ARG A 3 -7.68 -17.55 3.45
C ARG A 3 -7.40 -16.29 4.28
N LYS A 4 -7.12 -16.47 5.58
CA LYS A 4 -6.70 -15.36 6.43
C LYS A 4 -5.33 -14.85 5.94
N PRO A 5 -5.16 -13.53 5.70
CA PRO A 5 -3.88 -12.99 5.28
C PRO A 5 -2.83 -13.20 6.39
N THR A 6 -1.58 -13.40 5.98
CA THR A 6 -0.43 -13.31 6.88
C THR A 6 -0.29 -11.88 7.42
N PRO A 7 0.42 -11.66 8.53
CA PRO A 7 0.63 -10.31 9.07
C PRO A 7 1.24 -9.34 8.05
N ARG A 8 2.22 -9.79 7.25
CA ARG A 8 2.82 -8.96 6.20
C ARG A 8 1.82 -8.60 5.10
N GLU A 9 1.06 -9.58 4.59
CA GLU A 9 -0.01 -9.32 3.63
C GLU A 9 -1.08 -8.37 4.19
N ALA A 10 -1.39 -8.49 5.49
CA ALA A 10 -2.35 -7.62 6.16
C ALA A 10 -1.86 -6.16 6.23
N LEU A 11 -0.57 -5.94 6.54
CA LEU A 11 0.05 -4.61 6.49
C LEU A 11 -0.02 -4.02 5.09
N ASP A 12 0.49 -4.74 4.08
CA ASP A 12 0.48 -4.31 2.68
C ASP A 12 -0.93 -3.90 2.21
N LEU A 13 -1.94 -4.72 2.53
CA LEU A 13 -3.34 -4.47 2.13
C LEU A 13 -3.91 -3.22 2.79
N LEU A 14 -3.70 -3.05 4.10
CA LEU A 14 -4.24 -1.92 4.83
C LEU A 14 -3.48 -0.62 4.54
N GLU A 15 -2.17 -0.67 4.27
CA GLU A 15 -1.38 0.47 3.78
C GLU A 15 -1.88 0.93 2.42
N PHE A 16 -2.15 0.00 1.50
CA PHE A 16 -2.74 0.33 0.22
C PHE A 16 -4.11 1.01 0.37
N GLN A 17 -4.99 0.47 1.22
CA GLN A 17 -6.29 1.11 1.50
C GLN A 17 -6.13 2.48 2.15
N LEU A 18 -5.14 2.69 3.01
CA LEU A 18 -4.87 3.98 3.65
C LEU A 18 -4.54 5.04 2.60
N GLU A 19 -3.76 4.68 1.59
CA GLU A 19 -3.34 5.60 0.54
C GLU A 19 -4.46 5.89 -0.46
N VAL A 20 -5.26 4.88 -0.83
CA VAL A 20 -6.49 5.10 -1.61
C VAL A 20 -7.44 6.05 -0.87
N GLY A 21 -7.62 5.87 0.44
CA GLY A 21 -8.49 6.74 1.22
C GLY A 21 -7.93 8.16 1.37
N LYS A 22 -6.60 8.35 1.45
CA LYS A 22 -5.96 9.67 1.41
C LYS A 22 -6.16 10.36 0.06
N ASP A 23 -6.04 9.63 -1.05
CA ASP A 23 -6.27 10.16 -2.39
C ASP A 23 -7.72 10.63 -2.56
N LEU A 24 -8.69 9.82 -2.12
CA LEU A 24 -10.10 10.22 -2.05
C LEU A 24 -10.30 11.48 -1.19
N HIS A 25 -9.61 11.58 -0.06
CA HIS A 25 -9.68 12.73 0.83
C HIS A 25 -9.05 14.00 0.24
N ARG A 26 -8.11 13.89 -0.71
CA ARG A 26 -7.46 15.04 -1.38
C ARG A 26 -8.17 15.50 -2.64
N GLY A 27 -9.00 14.65 -3.26
CA GLY A 27 -9.71 14.98 -4.49
C GLY A 27 -10.55 16.26 -4.38
N GLU A 28 -10.63 17.04 -5.45
CA GLU A 28 -11.37 18.32 -5.49
C GLU A 28 -12.88 18.12 -5.24
N LEU A 29 -13.46 17.11 -5.89
CA LEU A 29 -14.83 16.64 -5.66
C LEU A 29 -14.82 15.33 -4.88
N PHE A 30 -15.80 15.14 -4.00
CA PHE A 30 -15.88 13.95 -3.18
C PHE A 30 -16.63 12.84 -3.93
N ASP A 31 -15.91 11.91 -4.54
CA ASP A 31 -16.55 10.78 -5.23
C ASP A 31 -17.21 9.83 -4.23
N SER A 32 -18.55 9.92 -4.14
CA SER A 32 -19.33 9.12 -3.19
C SER A 32 -19.35 7.64 -3.52
N GLU A 33 -19.28 7.27 -4.81
CA GLU A 33 -19.27 5.87 -5.23
C GLU A 33 -17.91 5.24 -4.91
N ALA A 34 -16.82 5.93 -5.24
CA ALA A 34 -15.47 5.47 -4.92
C ALA A 34 -15.26 5.35 -3.40
N TYR A 35 -15.79 6.29 -2.62
CA TYR A 35 -15.77 6.22 -1.16
C TYR A 35 -16.51 4.99 -0.61
N LEU A 36 -17.73 4.71 -1.08
CA LEU A 36 -18.51 3.56 -0.62
C LEU A 36 -17.85 2.23 -1.00
N LEU A 37 -17.23 2.16 -2.18
CA LEU A 37 -16.47 0.98 -2.61
C LEU A 37 -15.23 0.77 -1.73
N TRP A 38 -14.47 1.84 -1.49
CA TRP A 38 -13.30 1.83 -0.60
C TRP A 38 -13.67 1.42 0.83
N GLU A 39 -14.75 2.00 1.38
CA GLU A 39 -15.23 1.71 2.73
C GLU A 39 -15.59 0.23 2.89
N ASN A 40 -16.36 -0.33 1.95
CA ASN A 40 -16.74 -1.74 1.99
C ASN A 40 -15.51 -2.65 1.86
N THR A 41 -14.63 -2.38 0.90
CA THR A 41 -13.41 -3.18 0.67
C THR A 41 -12.51 -3.18 1.91
N THR A 42 -12.26 -2.00 2.49
CA THR A 42 -11.44 -1.85 3.70
C THR A 42 -12.05 -2.59 4.88
N ARG A 43 -13.39 -2.54 5.05
CA ARG A 43 -14.08 -3.28 6.11
C ARG A 43 -13.93 -4.79 5.95
N GLU A 44 -14.03 -5.32 4.74
CA GLU A 44 -13.83 -6.75 4.50
C GLU A 44 -12.40 -7.18 4.85
N PHE A 45 -11.39 -6.38 4.52
CA PHE A 45 -10.02 -6.65 4.94
C PHE A 45 -9.86 -6.60 6.45
N LEU A 46 -10.33 -5.56 7.12
CA LEU A 46 -10.31 -5.46 8.58
C LEU A 46 -11.02 -6.66 9.23
N THR A 47 -12.15 -7.10 8.68
CA THR A 47 -12.88 -8.28 9.14
C THR A 47 -12.08 -9.56 8.96
N SER A 48 -11.38 -9.72 7.85
CA SER A 48 -10.51 -10.88 7.61
C SER A 48 -9.32 -10.95 8.58
N ILE A 49 -8.81 -9.79 9.00
CA ILE A 49 -7.61 -9.67 9.85
C ILE A 49 -7.97 -9.83 11.33
N PHE A 50 -8.92 -9.02 11.81
CA PHE A 50 -9.27 -8.87 13.22
C PHE A 50 -10.54 -9.63 13.64
N GLY A 51 -11.35 -10.07 12.69
CA GLY A 51 -12.65 -10.67 12.94
C GLY A 51 -13.79 -9.65 13.03
N THR A 52 -15.01 -10.11 12.73
CA THR A 52 -16.22 -9.28 12.56
C THR A 52 -16.58 -8.43 13.78
N ASN A 53 -16.29 -8.92 14.99
CA ASN A 53 -16.66 -8.25 16.24
C ASN A 53 -15.50 -7.47 16.88
N SER A 54 -14.39 -7.28 16.16
CA SER A 54 -13.26 -6.52 16.68
C SER A 54 -13.58 -5.03 16.79
N GLY A 55 -12.95 -4.34 17.75
CA GLY A 55 -13.07 -2.89 17.89
C GLY A 55 -12.67 -2.15 16.61
N ASN A 56 -11.66 -2.63 15.88
CA ASN A 56 -11.23 -2.04 14.61
C ASN A 56 -12.33 -2.09 13.54
N VAL A 57 -13.07 -3.19 13.44
CA VAL A 57 -14.18 -3.32 12.47
C VAL A 57 -15.41 -2.53 12.91
N VAL A 58 -15.77 -2.62 14.19
CA VAL A 58 -16.95 -1.93 14.73
C VAL A 58 -16.80 -0.42 14.66
N ASN A 59 -15.62 0.10 15.03
CA ASN A 59 -15.37 1.54 15.05
C ASN A 59 -15.15 2.10 13.65
N PHE A 60 -14.68 1.29 12.68
CA PHE A 60 -14.50 1.73 11.30
C PHE A 60 -15.84 2.04 10.61
N GLN A 61 -16.96 1.49 11.11
CA GLN A 61 -18.27 1.86 10.59
C GLN A 61 -18.63 3.30 11.00
N PRO A 62 -19.17 4.10 10.07
CA PRO A 62 -19.74 5.39 10.42
C PRO A 62 -20.90 5.21 11.37
N SER A 63 -21.18 6.25 12.18
CA SER A 63 -22.33 6.23 13.07
C SER A 63 -23.65 5.95 12.30
N ASN A 64 -24.62 5.32 12.95
CA ASN A 64 -25.95 5.06 12.39
C ASN A 64 -26.63 6.34 11.87
N GLN A 65 -26.38 7.47 12.52
CA GLN A 65 -26.90 8.77 12.09
C GLN A 65 -26.26 9.22 10.76
N THR A 66 -24.96 8.97 10.59
CA THR A 66 -24.24 9.22 9.34
C THR A 66 -24.76 8.28 8.24
N ILE A 67 -24.93 6.98 8.53
CA ILE A 67 -25.43 5.98 7.56
C ILE A 67 -26.83 6.35 7.05
N ALA A 68 -27.75 6.75 7.94
CA ALA A 68 -29.10 7.15 7.56
C ALA A 68 -29.11 8.37 6.61
N LYS A 69 -28.23 9.35 6.86
CA LYS A 69 -28.10 10.54 6.02
C LYS A 69 -27.50 10.25 4.64
N ARG A 70 -26.62 9.25 4.52
CA ARG A 70 -25.95 8.88 3.26
C ARG A 70 -26.90 8.29 2.22
N LYS A 71 -27.91 7.55 2.65
CA LYS A 71 -28.78 6.79 1.75
C LYS A 71 -29.61 7.74 0.89
N GLY A 72 -29.23 7.87 -0.39
CA GLY A 72 -29.86 8.80 -1.34
C GLY A 72 -29.43 10.26 -1.18
N ALA A 73 -28.32 10.53 -0.47
CA ALA A 73 -27.79 11.87 -0.34
C ALA A 73 -27.35 12.44 -1.71
N PRO A 74 -27.65 13.71 -2.01
CA PRO A 74 -27.18 14.35 -3.23
C PRO A 74 -25.66 14.58 -3.18
N GLN A 75 -25.02 14.71 -4.34
CA GLN A 75 -23.56 14.92 -4.46
C GLN A 75 -23.05 16.15 -3.68
N LEU A 76 -23.87 17.20 -3.58
CA LEU A 76 -23.53 18.39 -2.78
C LEU A 76 -23.35 18.05 -1.29
N TRP A 77 -24.20 17.18 -0.75
CA TRP A 77 -24.06 16.72 0.64
C TRP A 77 -22.75 15.96 0.84
N TRP A 78 -22.36 15.12 -0.12
CA TRP A 78 -21.08 14.39 -0.06
C TRP A 78 -19.87 15.30 -0.14
N ASN A 79 -19.90 16.36 -0.96
CA ASN A 79 -18.83 17.33 -1.03
C ASN A 79 -18.66 18.10 0.30
N GLU A 80 -19.75 18.39 1.00
CA GLU A 80 -19.76 19.13 2.25
C GLU A 80 -19.43 18.25 3.48
N PHE A 81 -20.00 17.03 3.53
CA PHE A 81 -19.97 16.19 4.73
C PHE A 81 -19.23 14.87 4.56
N GLY A 82 -18.92 14.43 3.34
CA GLY A 82 -18.31 13.12 3.06
C GLY A 82 -16.88 12.98 3.58
N ARG A 83 -16.14 14.08 3.68
CA ARG A 83 -14.73 14.06 4.14
C ARG A 83 -14.59 13.78 5.64
N SER A 84 -15.53 14.24 6.45
CA SER A 84 -15.50 14.04 7.91
C SER A 84 -15.45 12.55 8.30
N PRO A 85 -16.37 11.68 7.86
CA PRO A 85 -16.30 10.26 8.21
C PRO A 85 -15.11 9.55 7.55
N LEU A 86 -14.70 9.96 6.33
CA LEU A 86 -13.48 9.42 5.72
C LEU A 86 -12.25 9.71 6.58
N SER A 87 -12.11 10.92 7.11
CA SER A 87 -11.01 11.29 8.00
C SER A 87 -10.97 10.44 9.28
N GLU A 88 -12.12 10.25 9.93
CA GLU A 88 -12.25 9.37 11.11
C GLU A 88 -11.83 7.93 10.79
N GLN A 89 -12.25 7.41 9.64
CA GLN A 89 -11.90 6.08 9.18
C GLN A 89 -10.41 5.92 8.88
N LEU A 90 -9.75 6.96 8.33
CA LEU A 90 -8.30 6.95 8.10
C LEU A 90 -7.50 6.89 9.42
N ILE A 91 -8.00 7.54 10.49
CA ILE A 91 -7.38 7.46 11.82
C ILE A 91 -7.46 6.03 12.37
N ILE A 92 -8.63 5.39 12.24
CA ILE A 92 -8.85 4.02 12.68
C ILE A 92 -7.97 3.04 11.89
N LEU A 93 -7.89 3.23 10.57
CA LEU A 93 -7.07 2.39 9.70
C LEU A 93 -5.58 2.49 10.05
N ARG A 94 -5.08 3.70 10.35
CA ARG A 94 -3.71 3.89 10.86
C ARG A 94 -3.49 3.18 12.20
N SER A 95 -4.43 3.29 13.14
CA SER A 95 -4.32 2.58 14.43
C SER A 95 -4.33 1.05 14.24
N ALA A 96 -5.11 0.54 13.30
CA ALA A 96 -5.13 -0.89 12.97
C ALA A 96 -3.78 -1.37 12.41
N LEU A 97 -3.13 -0.58 11.55
CA LEU A 97 -1.78 -0.86 11.06
C LEU A 97 -0.76 -0.92 12.19
N GLU A 98 -0.78 0.06 13.10
CA GLU A 98 0.11 0.10 14.28
C GLU A 98 -0.07 -1.15 15.16
N GLN A 99 -1.30 -1.59 15.38
CA GLN A 99 -1.57 -2.81 16.16
C GLN A 99 -0.99 -4.07 15.50
N ILE A 100 -1.08 -4.19 14.17
CA ILE A 100 -0.49 -5.34 13.44
C ILE A 100 1.03 -5.28 13.51
N ALA A 101 1.61 -4.09 13.33
CA ALA A 101 3.05 -3.90 13.39
C ALA A 101 3.62 -4.28 14.77
N ILE A 102 2.99 -3.82 15.86
CA ILE A 102 3.39 -4.17 17.24
C ILE A 102 3.33 -5.68 17.49
N GLN A 103 2.31 -6.36 16.96
CA GLN A 103 2.19 -7.82 17.13
C GLN A 103 3.22 -8.61 16.31
N PHE A 104 3.86 -7.99 15.32
CA PHE A 104 4.75 -8.66 14.37
C PHE A 104 6.22 -8.23 14.48
N ASP A 105 6.55 -7.21 15.28
CA ASP A 105 7.94 -6.88 15.58
C ASP A 105 8.57 -7.97 16.47
N PRO A 106 9.49 -8.81 15.96
CA PRO A 106 10.09 -9.89 16.74
C PRO A 106 11.11 -9.37 17.77
N ASP A 107 11.53 -8.11 17.66
CA ASP A 107 12.71 -7.62 18.37
C ASP A 107 12.43 -7.16 19.82
N GLU A 108 11.17 -6.91 20.21
CA GLU A 108 10.83 -6.65 21.62
C GLU A 108 10.71 -7.92 22.47
N THR A 109 10.39 -9.07 21.87
CA THR A 109 10.38 -10.36 22.59
C THR A 109 11.80 -10.83 22.94
N SER A 110 12.78 -10.40 22.14
CA SER A 110 14.21 -10.68 22.38
C SER A 110 14.83 -9.83 23.49
N GLN A 111 14.21 -8.72 23.90
CA GLN A 111 14.74 -7.89 25.00
C GLN A 111 14.33 -8.36 26.40
N SER A 112 13.28 -9.19 26.51
CA SER A 112 12.89 -9.81 27.77
C SER A 112 13.79 -11.00 28.13
N GLU A 113 14.34 -11.71 27.14
CA GLU A 113 15.29 -12.82 27.34
C GLU A 113 16.75 -12.36 27.50
N ARG A 114 17.11 -11.18 26.98
CA ARG A 114 18.48 -10.61 27.11
C ARG A 114 18.82 -10.05 28.51
N ARG A 115 17.96 -10.20 29.51
CA ARG A 115 18.32 -9.93 30.92
C ARG A 115 19.08 -11.06 31.61
N LEU A 116 19.30 -12.20 30.96
CA LEU A 116 20.29 -13.19 31.38
C LEU A 116 21.12 -13.66 30.19
N GLY A 117 22.36 -13.17 30.08
CA GLY A 117 23.35 -13.83 29.24
C GLY A 117 24.30 -12.88 28.53
N LYS A 118 25.44 -12.65 29.18
CA LYS A 118 26.63 -12.00 28.65
C LYS A 118 27.06 -12.57 27.28
N SER A 119 27.62 -11.68 26.46
CA SER A 119 28.98 -11.78 25.91
C SER A 119 29.13 -11.87 24.38
N SER A 120 29.96 -10.93 23.91
CA SER A 120 30.89 -11.00 22.79
C SER A 120 30.42 -10.55 21.40
N ASN A 121 31.07 -9.46 20.97
CA ASN A 121 31.49 -9.12 19.61
C ASN A 121 31.42 -10.26 18.59
N THR A 122 30.97 -9.90 17.38
CA THR A 122 31.79 -10.03 16.17
C THR A 122 31.25 -9.12 15.07
N ASP A 123 32.15 -8.34 14.48
CA ASP A 123 32.00 -7.70 13.18
C ASP A 123 31.37 -8.66 12.17
N THR A 124 30.34 -8.22 11.46
CA THR A 124 30.00 -8.78 10.14
C THR A 124 29.32 -7.70 9.30
N ASN A 125 30.11 -7.20 8.35
CA ASN A 125 29.68 -6.55 7.14
C ASN A 125 28.83 -7.57 6.35
N PHE A 126 27.50 -7.53 6.51
CA PHE A 126 26.58 -8.38 5.75
C PHE A 126 26.16 -7.66 4.46
N PRO A 127 26.24 -8.32 3.29
CA PRO A 127 25.55 -7.82 2.10
C PRO A 127 24.05 -7.92 2.40
N ILE A 128 23.38 -6.78 2.42
CA ILE A 128 21.91 -6.72 2.51
C ILE A 128 21.39 -7.62 1.39
N ASP A 129 20.74 -8.72 1.77
CA ASP A 129 20.10 -9.62 0.83
C ASP A 129 19.08 -8.78 0.05
N ALA A 130 19.28 -8.65 -1.26
CA ALA A 130 18.42 -7.84 -2.12
C ALA A 130 16.94 -8.24 -1.96
N ASN A 131 16.66 -9.49 -1.59
CA ASN A 131 15.32 -10.01 -1.33
C ASN A 131 14.66 -9.43 -0.07
N GLU A 132 15.44 -9.05 0.94
CA GLU A 132 14.92 -8.45 2.17
C GLU A 132 14.61 -6.95 1.97
N ALA A 133 15.45 -6.25 1.19
CA ALA A 133 15.19 -4.88 0.73
C ALA A 133 13.96 -4.80 -0.20
N LEU A 134 13.71 -5.85 -1.00
CA LEU A 134 12.56 -5.97 -1.91
C LEU A 134 11.22 -6.02 -1.18
N LEU A 135 11.17 -6.62 0.01
CA LEU A 135 9.96 -6.66 0.83
C LEU A 135 9.59 -5.27 1.37
N ALA A 136 10.57 -4.36 1.51
CA ALA A 136 10.38 -3.01 2.03
C ALA A 136 10.15 -1.94 0.95
N ILE A 137 10.07 -2.30 -0.34
CA ILE A 137 9.85 -1.32 -1.41
C ILE A 137 8.45 -0.72 -1.27
N ASP A 138 8.40 0.56 -0.89
CA ASP A 138 7.19 1.37 -0.96
C ASP A 138 6.80 1.54 -2.44
N LEU A 139 5.79 0.77 -2.86
CA LEU A 139 5.29 0.75 -4.24
C LEU A 139 4.75 2.11 -4.70
N LEU A 140 4.27 2.94 -3.78
CA LEU A 140 3.77 4.26 -4.12
C LEU A 140 4.92 5.22 -4.34
N LYS A 141 5.96 5.13 -3.51
CA LYS A 141 7.20 5.87 -3.71
C LYS A 141 7.84 5.47 -5.03
N MET A 142 7.91 4.16 -5.34
CA MET A 142 8.36 3.66 -6.63
C MET A 142 7.51 4.18 -7.80
N SER A 143 6.18 4.11 -7.69
CA SER A 143 5.28 4.64 -8.73
C SER A 143 5.51 6.12 -8.98
N LYS A 144 5.70 6.91 -7.93
CA LYS A 144 5.98 8.35 -8.04
C LYS A 144 7.34 8.61 -8.69
N MET A 145 8.37 7.87 -8.28
CA MET A 145 9.70 7.99 -8.87
C MET A 145 9.70 7.63 -10.36
N VAL A 146 9.01 6.55 -10.75
CA VAL A 146 8.88 6.18 -12.17
C VAL A 146 8.15 7.28 -12.94
N ASP A 147 7.08 7.84 -12.36
CA ASP A 147 6.35 8.94 -12.99
C ASP A 147 7.21 10.21 -13.15
N ASP A 148 8.03 10.54 -12.15
CA ASP A 148 8.90 11.72 -12.18
C ASP A 148 10.08 11.57 -13.18
N LYS A 149 10.56 10.35 -13.45
CA LYS A 149 11.80 10.10 -14.21
C LYS A 149 11.61 9.61 -15.64
N PHE A 150 10.41 9.12 -15.98
CA PHE A 150 10.13 8.55 -17.29
C PHE A 150 8.91 9.19 -17.96
N GLY A 151 8.96 9.31 -19.28
CA GLY A 151 7.81 9.64 -20.13
C GLY A 151 6.80 8.50 -20.23
N PHE A 152 5.62 8.78 -20.80
CA PHE A 152 4.59 7.75 -20.99
C PHE A 152 4.97 6.77 -22.11
N ASP A 153 5.62 7.28 -23.16
CA ASP A 153 6.19 6.53 -24.28
C ASP A 153 7.37 5.62 -23.85
N GLU A 154 8.10 6.01 -22.81
CA GLU A 154 9.22 5.20 -22.28
C GLU A 154 8.76 3.94 -21.53
N LEU A 155 7.48 3.85 -21.12
CA LEU A 155 6.94 2.68 -20.43
C LEU A 155 7.01 1.41 -21.30
N GLU A 156 6.90 1.56 -22.62
CA GLU A 156 7.05 0.44 -23.56
C GLU A 156 8.48 -0.10 -23.56
N GLY A 157 9.46 0.80 -23.57
CA GLY A 157 10.88 0.45 -23.46
C GLY A 157 11.19 -0.25 -22.13
N ILE A 158 10.63 0.24 -21.01
CA ILE A 158 10.79 -0.41 -19.71
C ILE A 158 10.23 -1.84 -19.74
N CYS A 159 9.02 -2.03 -20.29
CA CYS A 159 8.43 -3.37 -20.39
C CYS A 159 9.32 -4.30 -21.23
N PHE A 160 9.79 -3.81 -22.38
CA PHE A 160 10.67 -4.59 -23.27
C PHE A 160 11.96 -5.03 -22.57
N GLU A 161 12.66 -4.10 -21.92
CA GLU A 161 13.92 -4.39 -21.21
C GLU A 161 13.72 -5.30 -19.98
N SER A 162 12.59 -5.19 -19.29
CA SER A 162 12.23 -6.10 -18.20
C SER A 162 11.66 -7.46 -18.68
N GLY A 163 11.55 -7.68 -19.99
CA GLY A 163 10.98 -8.90 -20.57
C GLY A 163 9.49 -9.07 -20.29
N PHE A 164 8.76 -7.98 -20.12
CA PHE A 164 7.31 -7.94 -19.98
C PHE A 164 6.64 -7.71 -21.32
N ASP A 165 5.55 -8.43 -21.55
CA ASP A 165 4.63 -8.14 -22.66
C ASP A 165 3.84 -6.86 -22.32
N TYR A 166 4.03 -5.80 -23.09
CA TYR A 166 3.41 -4.48 -22.83
C TYR A 166 1.88 -4.53 -22.82
N ASP A 167 1.28 -5.28 -23.77
CA ASP A 167 -0.17 -5.42 -23.88
C ASP A 167 -0.76 -6.19 -22.68
N GLN A 168 0.01 -7.12 -22.11
CA GLN A 168 -0.40 -7.81 -20.87
C GLN A 168 -0.12 -7.01 -19.60
N ALA A 169 1.00 -6.28 -19.56
CA ALA A 169 1.47 -5.60 -18.36
C ALA A 169 0.72 -4.30 -18.10
N ILE A 170 0.45 -3.52 -19.16
CA ILE A 170 -0.21 -2.21 -19.08
C ILE A 170 -1.51 -2.23 -19.88
N GLY A 171 -1.51 -2.87 -21.05
CA GLY A 171 -2.67 -2.89 -21.94
C GLY A 171 -3.04 -1.50 -22.46
N LYS A 172 -4.33 -1.27 -22.72
CA LYS A 172 -4.84 0.00 -23.30
C LYS A 172 -5.19 1.05 -22.24
N ILE A 173 -4.36 1.20 -21.21
CA ILE A 173 -4.58 2.21 -20.17
C ILE A 173 -4.14 3.57 -20.71
N PRO A 174 -5.03 4.57 -20.83
CA PRO A 174 -4.72 5.84 -21.49
C PRO A 174 -3.99 6.85 -20.60
N LYS A 175 -3.93 6.61 -19.29
CA LYS A 175 -3.31 7.53 -18.32
C LYS A 175 -2.00 6.94 -17.79
N LYS A 176 -0.96 7.78 -17.75
CA LYS A 176 0.40 7.41 -17.34
C LYS A 176 0.49 6.89 -15.91
N ASP A 177 -0.12 7.59 -14.97
CA ASP A 177 -0.14 7.22 -13.55
C ASP A 177 -0.75 5.82 -13.34
N ALA A 178 -1.90 5.57 -13.98
CA ALA A 178 -2.57 4.27 -13.92
C ALA A 178 -1.74 3.16 -14.59
N ALA A 179 -1.08 3.46 -15.72
CA ALA A 179 -0.20 2.51 -16.41
C ALA A 179 1.03 2.13 -15.57
N ILE A 180 1.65 3.10 -14.89
CA ILE A 180 2.79 2.85 -14.00
C ILE A 180 2.38 1.99 -12.80
N ARG A 181 1.25 2.32 -12.17
CA ARG A 181 0.71 1.52 -11.06
C ARG A 181 0.44 0.07 -11.50
N GLU A 182 -0.13 -0.10 -12.69
CA GLU A 182 -0.40 -1.43 -13.23
C GLU A 182 0.89 -2.19 -13.57
N LEU A 183 1.89 -1.54 -14.17
CA LEU A 183 3.20 -2.13 -14.44
C LEU A 183 3.89 -2.64 -13.16
N ILE A 184 3.95 -1.81 -12.13
CA ILE A 184 4.55 -2.18 -10.84
C ILE A 184 3.74 -3.31 -10.18
N GLY A 185 2.41 -3.20 -10.20
CA GLY A 185 1.51 -4.25 -9.71
C GLY A 185 1.70 -5.58 -10.46
N PHE A 186 1.88 -5.53 -11.76
CA PHE A 186 2.13 -6.68 -12.61
C PHE A 186 3.46 -7.35 -12.29
N ALA A 187 4.54 -6.56 -12.13
CA ALA A 187 5.84 -7.06 -11.71
C ALA A 187 5.78 -7.71 -10.32
N LYS A 188 5.08 -7.08 -9.35
CA LYS A 188 4.87 -7.65 -8.01
C LYS A 188 4.11 -8.98 -8.06
N ARG A 189 3.01 -9.07 -8.83
CA ARG A 189 2.21 -10.31 -8.96
C ARG A 189 2.99 -11.48 -9.55
N ARG A 190 4.05 -11.21 -10.32
CA ARG A 190 4.92 -12.22 -10.95
C ARG A 190 6.24 -12.44 -10.22
N ASP A 191 6.43 -11.83 -9.06
CA ASP A 191 7.69 -11.89 -8.28
C ASP A 191 8.90 -11.38 -9.08
N LYS A 192 8.68 -10.37 -9.93
CA LYS A 192 9.69 -9.74 -10.81
C LYS A 192 9.93 -8.26 -10.49
N LEU A 193 9.62 -7.86 -9.25
CA LEU A 193 9.84 -6.47 -8.82
C LEU A 193 11.33 -6.12 -8.79
N ALA A 194 12.17 -7.10 -8.46
CA ALA A 194 13.63 -7.00 -8.50
C ALA A 194 14.14 -6.68 -9.91
N ASP A 195 13.70 -7.47 -10.88
CA ASP A 195 14.07 -7.33 -12.28
C ASP A 195 13.66 -5.94 -12.81
N LEU A 196 12.42 -5.51 -12.51
CA LEU A 196 11.94 -4.18 -12.87
C LEU A 196 12.82 -3.08 -12.25
N LEU A 197 13.13 -3.16 -10.96
CA LEU A 197 13.99 -2.18 -10.29
C LEU A 197 15.39 -2.14 -10.92
N GLN A 198 15.95 -3.30 -11.24
CA GLN A 198 17.25 -3.39 -11.91
C GLN A 198 17.21 -2.72 -13.29
N THR A 199 16.15 -2.95 -14.08
CA THR A 199 15.94 -2.25 -15.36
C THR A 199 15.88 -0.74 -15.17
N LEU A 200 15.12 -0.24 -14.18
CA LEU A 200 15.02 1.21 -13.91
C LEU A 200 16.38 1.83 -13.53
N ILE A 201 17.18 1.12 -12.73
CA ILE A 201 18.55 1.53 -12.36
C ILE A 201 19.44 1.59 -13.61
N GLN A 202 19.35 0.61 -14.51
CA GLN A 202 20.13 0.57 -15.74
C GLN A 202 19.76 1.69 -16.71
N LEU A 203 18.47 1.99 -16.86
CA LEU A 203 17.98 3.05 -17.75
C LEU A 203 18.27 4.46 -17.22
N ARG A 204 18.42 4.63 -15.90
CA ARG A 204 18.71 5.91 -15.23
C ARG A 204 19.75 5.73 -14.10
N PRO A 205 21.03 5.46 -14.43
CA PRO A 205 22.06 5.16 -13.42
C PRO A 205 22.42 6.36 -12.53
N GLY A 206 22.06 7.59 -12.94
CA GLY A 206 22.24 8.79 -12.13
C GLY A 206 21.16 9.05 -11.08
N THR A 207 20.11 8.23 -11.02
CA THR A 207 19.04 8.36 -10.02
C THR A 207 19.31 7.42 -8.85
N ASN A 208 19.19 7.92 -7.61
CA ASN A 208 19.44 7.12 -6.42
C ASN A 208 18.19 6.35 -5.98
N TRP A 209 17.80 5.36 -6.79
CA TRP A 209 16.61 4.54 -6.59
C TRP A 209 16.56 3.90 -5.19
N ILE A 210 17.67 3.33 -4.74
CA ILE A 210 17.70 2.57 -3.49
C ILE A 210 17.51 3.49 -2.28
N SER A 211 18.24 4.61 -2.21
CA SER A 211 18.09 5.53 -1.06
C SER A 211 16.73 6.21 -1.02
N GLU A 212 16.12 6.43 -2.19
CA GLU A 212 14.80 7.04 -2.28
C GLU A 212 13.68 6.02 -2.12
N LEU A 213 13.91 4.71 -2.13
CA LEU A 213 12.88 3.70 -1.89
C LEU A 213 12.87 3.16 -0.46
N MET A 214 14.03 3.14 0.20
CA MET A 214 14.15 2.92 1.66
C MET A 214 13.72 4.16 2.45
#